data_AF-A0A542UNN9-F1
#
_entry.id   AF-A0A542UNN9-F1
#
_cell.length_a   1.000
_cell.length_b   1.000
_cell.length_c   1.000
_cell.angle_alpha   90.00
_cell.angle_beta   90.00
_cell.angle_gamma   90.00
#
_symmetry.space_group_name_H-M   'P 1'
#
loop_
_entity.id
_entity.type
_entity.pdbx_description
1 polymer ?
#
loop_
_entity_poly.entity_id
_entity_poly.type
_entity_poly.pdbx_seq_one_letter_code
_entity_poly.pdbx_strand_id
1 'polypeptide(L)'
;MPAHGGPPAYAQPVLRILDARTGEPVPAAPSRRGLTRIEAHVSGPDPTALRVLLTADLLVRALELGGTPVWAALAASHRPAELRTAATTLSIRPFEDARDLPSGLGEAQVIHVTAETPDASGAGPVVRVAPVEWTGEATGGPSAVRPLRDRAPGSVSEPAPAPAPEPAPGPPAEPASGAVSEPAPASAPGPAPDSAAESAPAGGPESASGAVSEPAPAHAPGPAAPPPLAVLLADPCALRLAVLSVPRGEPVRLDSAVLEEAAGRLAGWRRAVAGWARQPSRPVPDEVRARLRSAWEDDLDLPGVLEVLRAVESAPDLPDGARFETYVYADRLLALDLARDLGSPA
;
A
#
# COMPACT_ATOMS: atom_id res chain seq x y z
N MET A 1 -0.20 -49.24 -13.97
CA MET A 1 -0.55 -47.83 -14.23
C MET A 1 -1.48 -47.36 -13.12
N PRO A 2 -1.01 -46.63 -12.09
CA PRO A 2 -1.91 -46.09 -11.10
C PRO A 2 -2.64 -44.89 -11.71
N ALA A 3 -3.97 -44.96 -11.72
CA ALA A 3 -4.84 -43.86 -12.09
C ALA A 3 -4.57 -42.68 -11.15
N HIS A 4 -4.14 -41.54 -11.71
CA HIS A 4 -4.06 -40.31 -10.95
C HIS A 4 -5.50 -39.89 -10.65
N GLY A 5 -5.94 -40.05 -9.41
CA GLY A 5 -7.22 -39.53 -8.95
C GLY A 5 -7.26 -38.04 -9.23
N GLY A 6 -8.32 -37.59 -9.92
CA GLY A 6 -8.56 -36.16 -10.11
C GLY A 6 -8.57 -35.46 -8.75
N PRO A 7 -8.08 -34.21 -8.65
CA PRO A 7 -8.07 -33.48 -7.40
C PRO A 7 -9.48 -33.45 -6.79
N PRO A 8 -9.62 -33.66 -5.47
CA PRO A 8 -10.92 -33.77 -4.82
C PRO A 8 -11.72 -32.47 -5.03
N ALA A 9 -12.93 -32.61 -5.57
CA ALA A 9 -13.81 -31.53 -6.03
C ALA A 9 -14.34 -30.58 -4.94
N TYR A 10 -13.79 -30.59 -3.73
CA TYR A 10 -14.22 -29.75 -2.61
C TYR A 10 -13.09 -29.06 -1.85
N ALA A 11 -11.82 -29.36 -2.12
CA ALA A 11 -10.70 -28.60 -1.55
C ALA A 11 -10.34 -27.45 -2.50
N GLN A 12 -11.25 -26.50 -2.66
CA GLN A 12 -10.91 -25.28 -3.40
C GLN A 12 -9.75 -24.60 -2.67
N PRO A 13 -8.66 -24.28 -3.39
CA PRO A 13 -7.48 -23.72 -2.76
C PRO A 13 -7.83 -22.44 -2.00
N VAL A 14 -7.23 -22.31 -0.83
CA VAL A 14 -7.38 -21.21 0.12
C VAL A 14 -6.06 -20.49 0.06
N LEU A 15 -6.07 -19.15 -0.08
CA LEU A 15 -4.88 -18.32 0.01
C LEU A 15 -4.04 -18.76 1.21
N ARG A 16 -2.82 -19.23 0.95
CA ARG A 16 -1.83 -19.57 1.97
C ARG A 16 -0.84 -18.44 2.07
N ILE A 17 -0.41 -18.16 3.29
CA ILE A 17 0.62 -17.18 3.59
C ILE A 17 1.73 -17.84 4.41
N LEU A 18 2.97 -17.46 4.17
CA LEU A 18 4.09 -17.83 5.03
C LEU A 18 4.05 -16.98 6.29
N ASP A 19 3.77 -17.62 7.43
CA ASP A 19 3.81 -16.98 8.74
C ASP A 19 5.27 -16.73 9.13
N ALA A 20 5.66 -15.46 9.20
CA ALA A 20 7.03 -15.04 9.50
C ALA A 20 7.53 -15.51 10.87
N ARG A 21 6.63 -15.85 11.81
CA ARG A 21 7.03 -16.37 13.14
C ARG A 21 7.45 -17.83 13.10
N THR A 22 6.82 -18.62 12.24
CA THR A 22 7.00 -20.08 12.21
C THR A 22 7.74 -20.55 10.96
N GLY A 23 7.73 -19.76 9.89
CA GLY A 23 8.20 -20.14 8.55
C GLY A 23 7.23 -21.06 7.81
N GLU A 24 6.10 -21.43 8.42
CA GLU A 24 5.18 -22.42 7.88
C GLU A 24 4.06 -21.74 7.04
N PRO A 25 3.61 -22.38 5.95
CA PRO A 25 2.48 -21.90 5.17
C PRO A 25 1.16 -22.17 5.92
N VAL A 26 0.42 -21.12 6.26
CA VAL A 26 -0.87 -21.17 6.96
C VAL A 26 -1.99 -20.61 6.08
N PRO A 27 -3.25 -21.09 6.21
CA PRO A 27 -4.37 -20.47 5.51
C PRO A 27 -4.59 -19.04 6.01
N ALA A 28 -4.69 -18.08 5.09
CA ALA A 28 -4.98 -16.69 5.41
C ALA A 28 -6.37 -16.50 6.02
N ALA A 29 -7.34 -17.32 5.61
CA ALA A 29 -8.68 -17.34 6.17
C ALA A 29 -9.06 -18.77 6.61
N PRO A 30 -9.44 -19.00 7.88
CA PRO A 30 -9.80 -20.33 8.36
C PRO A 30 -11.12 -20.85 7.76
N SER A 31 -11.99 -19.97 7.28
CA SER A 31 -13.21 -20.33 6.54
C SER A 31 -13.63 -19.23 5.57
N ARG A 32 -14.23 -19.58 4.42
CA ARG A 32 -14.66 -18.61 3.38
C ARG A 32 -15.74 -17.63 3.82
N ARG A 33 -16.47 -17.91 4.91
CA ARG A 33 -17.55 -17.06 5.43
C ARG A 33 -17.18 -16.37 6.75
N GLY A 34 -16.03 -16.68 7.32
CA GLY A 34 -15.51 -15.98 8.49
C GLY A 34 -14.91 -14.65 8.07
N LEU A 35 -15.21 -13.59 8.81
CA LEU A 35 -14.53 -12.31 8.63
C LEU A 35 -13.04 -12.51 8.91
N THR A 36 -12.20 -12.09 7.97
CA THR A 36 -10.75 -12.02 8.17
C THR A 36 -10.36 -10.57 8.38
N ARG A 37 -9.59 -10.28 9.43
CA ARG A 37 -9.07 -8.95 9.69
C ARG A 37 -7.63 -8.86 9.21
N ILE A 38 -7.30 -7.81 8.47
CA ILE A 38 -5.94 -7.50 8.05
C ILE A 38 -5.53 -6.21 8.74
N GLU A 39 -4.47 -6.27 9.53
CA GLU A 39 -3.88 -5.11 10.19
C GLU A 39 -2.52 -4.81 9.60
N ALA A 40 -2.38 -3.62 9.00
CA ALA A 40 -1.10 -3.12 8.52
C ALA A 40 -0.42 -2.28 9.61
N HIS A 41 0.79 -2.70 10.01
CA HIS A 41 1.59 -2.04 11.04
C HIS A 41 2.71 -1.25 10.38
N VAL A 42 2.69 0.08 10.56
CA VAL A 42 3.67 0.99 9.93
C VAL A 42 4.14 2.07 10.90
N SER A 43 5.45 2.29 10.93
CA SER A 43 6.06 3.27 11.83
C SER A 43 5.92 4.71 11.29
N GLY A 44 6.03 4.94 9.98
CA GLY A 44 5.90 6.28 9.39
C GLY A 44 5.82 6.29 7.85
N PRO A 45 5.71 7.48 7.23
CA PRO A 45 5.61 7.64 5.77
C PRO A 45 6.96 7.45 5.09
N ASP A 46 7.27 6.20 4.76
CA ASP A 46 8.46 5.80 3.99
C ASP A 46 8.10 4.77 2.90
N PRO A 47 9.02 4.46 1.96
CA PRO A 47 8.75 3.54 0.86
C PRO A 47 8.43 2.10 1.33
N THR A 48 9.00 1.67 2.46
CA THR A 48 8.72 0.36 3.06
C THR A 48 7.30 0.32 3.63
N ALA A 49 6.86 1.39 4.29
CA ALA A 49 5.48 1.52 4.76
C ALA A 49 4.48 1.46 3.60
N LEU A 50 4.77 2.08 2.45
CA LEU A 50 3.94 1.95 1.25
C LEU A 50 3.86 0.51 0.75
N ARG A 51 4.96 -0.25 0.80
CA ARG A 51 4.97 -1.67 0.43
C ARG A 51 4.17 -2.53 1.42
N VAL A 52 4.21 -2.21 2.72
CA VAL A 52 3.37 -2.87 3.73
C VAL A 52 1.88 -2.65 3.42
N LEU A 53 1.47 -1.40 3.17
CA LEU A 53 0.09 -1.06 2.81
C LEU A 53 -0.33 -1.72 1.49
N LEU A 54 0.55 -1.73 0.49
CA LEU A 54 0.32 -2.40 -0.78
C LEU A 54 0.12 -3.91 -0.59
N THR A 55 0.98 -4.57 0.19
CA THR A 55 0.86 -6.00 0.47
C THR A 55 -0.44 -6.32 1.21
N ALA A 56 -0.82 -5.48 2.18
CA ALA A 56 -2.09 -5.61 2.87
C ALA A 56 -3.28 -5.47 1.89
N ASP A 57 -3.27 -4.47 1.01
CA ASP A 57 -4.31 -4.29 -0.03
C ASP A 57 -4.41 -5.51 -0.97
N LEU A 58 -3.28 -6.08 -1.38
CA LEU A 58 -3.26 -7.29 -2.20
C LEU A 58 -3.88 -8.48 -1.48
N LEU A 59 -3.60 -8.66 -0.18
CA LEU A 59 -4.24 -9.71 0.63
C LEU A 59 -5.76 -9.50 0.69
N VAL A 60 -6.23 -8.26 0.93
CA VAL A 60 -7.67 -7.95 0.93
C VAL A 60 -8.27 -8.32 -0.43
N ARG A 61 -7.62 -7.93 -1.55
CA ARG A 61 -8.11 -8.21 -2.92
C ARG A 61 -8.13 -9.71 -3.21
N ALA A 62 -7.07 -10.43 -2.86
CA ALA A 62 -6.97 -11.87 -3.07
C ALA A 62 -8.05 -12.64 -2.29
N LEU A 63 -8.27 -12.29 -1.02
CA LEU A 63 -9.29 -12.90 -0.19
C LEU A 63 -10.71 -12.64 -0.71
N GLU A 64 -11.02 -11.42 -1.14
CA GLU A 64 -12.31 -11.07 -1.73
C GLU A 64 -12.55 -11.72 -3.10
N LEU A 65 -11.50 -11.84 -3.93
CA LEU A 65 -11.56 -12.64 -5.15
C LEU A 65 -11.86 -14.12 -4.85
N GLY A 66 -11.43 -14.60 -3.68
CA GLY A 66 -11.81 -15.90 -3.10
C GLY A 66 -13.18 -15.93 -2.40
N GLY A 67 -13.90 -14.80 -2.33
CA GLY A 67 -15.20 -14.67 -1.69
C GLY A 67 -15.17 -14.57 -0.16
N THR A 68 -14.00 -14.32 0.43
CA THR A 68 -13.86 -14.12 1.89
C THR A 68 -14.10 -12.65 2.23
N PRO A 69 -15.02 -12.33 3.17
CA PRO A 69 -15.19 -10.96 3.64
C PRO A 69 -13.96 -10.53 4.46
N VAL A 70 -13.46 -9.33 4.20
CA VAL A 70 -12.25 -8.80 4.85
C VAL A 70 -12.51 -7.43 5.46
N TRP A 71 -11.94 -7.22 6.64
CA TRP A 71 -11.84 -5.90 7.26
C TRP A 71 -10.37 -5.46 7.29
N ALA A 72 -10.07 -4.28 6.76
CA ALA A 72 -8.71 -3.77 6.66
C ALA A 72 -8.51 -2.60 7.63
N ALA A 73 -7.52 -2.72 8.52
CA ALA A 73 -7.20 -1.71 9.52
C ALA A 73 -5.73 -1.26 9.44
N LEU A 74 -5.48 -0.01 9.78
CA LEU A 74 -4.17 0.64 9.82
C LEU A 74 -3.77 0.91 11.27
N ALA A 75 -2.66 0.34 11.69
CA ALA A 75 -1.96 0.64 12.93
C ALA A 75 -0.71 1.46 12.60
N ALA A 76 -0.84 2.79 12.58
CA ALA A 76 0.24 3.71 12.24
C ALA A 76 0.67 4.57 13.44
N SER A 77 1.99 4.62 13.71
CA SER A 77 2.53 5.40 14.85
C SER A 77 2.74 6.89 14.53
N HIS A 78 3.09 7.23 13.28
CA HIS A 78 3.43 8.59 12.88
C HIS A 78 2.76 9.01 11.56
N ARG A 79 2.25 10.26 11.51
CA ARG A 79 1.67 10.93 10.31
C ARG A 79 0.69 10.07 9.48
N PRO A 80 -0.39 9.53 10.07
CA PRO A 80 -1.32 8.64 9.37
C PRO A 80 -2.06 9.29 8.18
N ALA A 81 -2.31 10.60 8.22
CA ALA A 81 -2.98 11.30 7.12
C ALA A 81 -2.14 11.32 5.83
N GLU A 82 -0.84 11.62 5.94
CA GLU A 82 0.10 11.63 4.81
C GLU A 82 0.24 10.23 4.18
N LEU A 83 0.33 9.19 5.02
CA LEU A 83 0.31 7.79 4.60
C LEU A 83 -0.98 7.43 3.84
N ARG A 84 -2.15 7.85 4.34
CA ARG A 84 -3.44 7.60 3.68
C ARG A 84 -3.52 8.28 2.31
N THR A 85 -3.04 9.52 2.20
CA THR A 85 -2.97 10.23 0.92
C THR A 85 -2.06 9.50 -0.07
N ALA A 86 -0.85 9.13 0.36
CA ALA A 86 0.08 8.37 -0.48
C ALA A 86 -0.47 7.00 -0.91
N ALA A 87 -1.14 6.29 -0.01
CA ALA A 87 -1.80 5.02 -0.30
C ALA A 87 -2.92 5.19 -1.35
N THR A 88 -3.74 6.24 -1.20
CA THR A 88 -4.81 6.56 -2.16
C THR A 88 -4.23 6.82 -3.55
N THR A 89 -3.12 7.56 -3.64
CA THR A 89 -2.41 7.80 -4.90
C THR A 89 -1.94 6.49 -5.56
N LEU A 90 -1.60 5.46 -4.78
CA LEU A 90 -1.22 4.11 -5.26
C LEU A 90 -2.41 3.17 -5.53
N SER A 91 -3.63 3.69 -5.53
CA SER A 91 -4.86 2.89 -5.68
C SER A 91 -5.00 1.79 -4.63
N ILE A 92 -4.42 2.03 -3.45
CA ILE A 92 -4.61 1.19 -2.27
C ILE A 92 -5.97 1.55 -1.67
N ARG A 93 -6.78 0.54 -1.34
CA ARG A 93 -8.08 0.75 -0.71
C ARG A 93 -7.94 1.33 0.70
N PRO A 94 -8.90 2.13 1.16
CA PRO A 94 -8.83 2.74 2.49
C PRO A 94 -8.80 1.68 3.60
N PHE A 95 -8.02 1.96 4.63
CA PHE A 95 -7.95 1.18 5.86
C PHE A 95 -8.66 1.94 6.99
N GLU A 96 -9.41 1.24 7.82
CA GLU A 96 -9.99 1.80 9.03
C GLU A 96 -8.91 2.05 10.09
N ASP A 97 -9.11 2.98 11.04
CA ASP A 97 -8.18 3.11 12.17
C ASP A 97 -8.33 1.88 13.08
N ALA A 98 -7.22 1.23 13.44
CA ALA A 98 -7.26 0.08 14.34
C ALA A 98 -7.82 0.43 15.73
N ARG A 99 -7.79 1.70 16.14
CA ARG A 99 -8.38 2.16 17.41
C ARG A 99 -9.91 2.23 17.38
N ASP A 100 -10.49 2.34 16.20
CA ASP A 100 -11.95 2.43 15.99
C ASP A 100 -12.59 1.05 15.80
N LEU A 101 -11.87 -0.02 16.15
CA LEU A 101 -12.34 -1.40 16.00
C LEU A 101 -13.59 -1.66 16.86
N PRO A 102 -14.70 -2.13 16.27
CA PRO A 102 -15.87 -2.53 17.03
C PRO A 102 -15.52 -3.70 17.97
N SER A 103 -15.83 -3.57 19.26
CA SER A 103 -15.53 -4.55 20.31
C SER A 103 -16.16 -5.95 20.13
N GLY A 104 -16.90 -6.19 19.02
CA GLY A 104 -17.63 -7.42 18.72
C GLY A 104 -17.00 -8.32 17.64
N LEU A 105 -15.84 -7.98 17.07
CA LEU A 105 -15.17 -8.78 16.03
C LEU A 105 -14.26 -9.89 16.59
N GLY A 106 -14.39 -10.24 17.87
CA GLY A 106 -13.42 -11.03 18.65
C GLY A 106 -13.16 -12.47 18.22
N GLU A 107 -13.87 -12.97 17.18
CA GLU A 107 -13.67 -14.32 16.62
C GLU A 107 -13.04 -14.30 15.21
N ALA A 108 -12.76 -13.11 14.65
CA ALA A 108 -12.12 -12.97 13.34
C ALA A 108 -10.63 -13.33 13.40
N GLN A 109 -10.16 -14.15 12.44
CA GLN A 109 -8.72 -14.36 12.24
C GLN A 109 -8.07 -13.01 11.92
N VAL A 110 -7.03 -12.65 12.66
CA VAL A 110 -6.23 -11.44 12.39
C VAL A 110 -4.95 -11.85 11.67
N ILE A 111 -4.67 -11.19 10.55
CA ILE A 111 -3.39 -11.27 9.84
C ILE A 111 -2.67 -9.95 10.09
N HIS A 112 -1.44 -10.02 10.58
CA HIS A 112 -0.60 -8.85 10.80
C HIS A 112 0.37 -8.69 9.63
N VAL A 113 0.35 -7.54 8.96
CA VAL A 113 1.28 -7.21 7.88
C VAL A 113 2.26 -6.15 8.37
N THR A 114 3.55 -6.44 8.32
CA THR A 114 4.58 -5.59 8.94
C THR A 114 5.93 -5.78 8.25
N ALA A 115 6.76 -4.73 8.28
CA ALA A 115 8.15 -4.83 7.83
C ALA A 115 9.08 -5.46 8.88
N GLU A 116 8.78 -5.19 10.15
CA GLU A 116 9.52 -5.72 11.30
C GLU A 116 8.86 -7.01 11.77
N THR A 117 9.66 -7.98 12.20
CA THR A 117 9.12 -9.16 12.88
C THR A 117 8.57 -8.68 14.21
N PRO A 118 7.25 -8.79 14.47
CA PRO A 118 6.67 -8.25 15.68
C PRO A 118 7.12 -9.10 16.87
N ASP A 119 7.37 -8.45 18.00
CA ASP A 119 7.39 -9.12 19.30
C ASP A 119 6.06 -9.86 19.51
N ALA A 120 6.06 -10.91 20.34
CA ALA A 120 5.02 -11.95 20.44
C ALA A 120 3.57 -11.51 20.79
N SER A 121 3.24 -10.21 20.74
CA SER A 121 2.05 -9.59 21.34
C SER A 121 0.77 -9.64 20.50
N GLY A 122 0.77 -10.21 19.28
CA GLY A 122 -0.42 -10.30 18.42
C GLY A 122 -0.81 -11.74 18.08
N ALA A 123 -2.05 -12.15 18.36
CA ALA A 123 -2.56 -13.46 17.98
C ALA A 123 -2.88 -13.53 16.48
N GLY A 124 -2.34 -14.53 15.77
CA GLY A 124 -2.59 -14.78 14.34
C GLY A 124 -1.32 -14.77 13.46
N PRO A 125 -1.42 -15.16 12.18
CA PRO A 125 -0.30 -15.19 11.25
C PRO A 125 0.33 -13.81 11.01
N VAL A 126 1.65 -13.80 10.82
CA VAL A 126 2.40 -12.58 10.46
C VAL A 126 2.92 -12.66 9.03
N VAL A 127 2.52 -11.70 8.21
CA VAL A 127 3.04 -11.50 6.86
C VAL A 127 4.16 -10.46 6.91
N ARG A 128 5.41 -10.93 6.82
CA ARG A 128 6.59 -10.06 6.76
C ARG A 128 6.76 -9.44 5.37
N VAL A 129 7.05 -8.15 5.34
CA VAL A 129 7.34 -7.39 4.12
C VAL A 129 8.78 -6.90 4.17
N ALA A 130 9.59 -7.26 3.18
CA ALA A 130 10.97 -6.80 3.11
C ALA A 130 11.07 -5.31 2.72
N PRO A 131 12.15 -4.63 3.11
CA PRO A 131 12.29 -3.19 2.92
C PRO A 131 12.33 -2.79 1.44
N VAL A 132 12.04 -1.52 1.20
CA VAL A 132 12.25 -0.84 -0.08
C VAL A 132 13.41 0.14 0.10
N GLU A 133 14.48 -0.10 -0.66
CA GLU A 133 15.67 0.76 -0.73
C GLU A 133 15.58 1.62 -1.98
N TRP A 134 15.81 2.92 -1.83
CA TRP A 134 16.03 3.80 -2.97
C TRP A 134 17.53 4.02 -3.17
N THR A 135 17.98 3.78 -4.40
CA THR A 135 19.39 3.84 -4.79
C THR A 135 19.68 4.92 -5.83
N GLY A 136 18.65 5.62 -6.32
CA GLY A 136 18.81 6.76 -7.20
C GLY A 136 19.35 7.99 -6.46
N GLU A 137 20.06 8.88 -7.17
CA GLU A 137 20.30 10.22 -6.63
C GLU A 137 18.93 10.87 -6.38
N ALA A 138 18.73 11.40 -5.17
CA ALA A 138 17.69 12.40 -4.96
C ALA A 138 18.10 13.58 -5.84
N THR A 139 17.51 13.71 -7.04
CA THR A 139 17.82 14.79 -7.97
C THR A 139 17.64 16.11 -7.22
N GLY A 140 18.77 16.67 -6.78
CA GLY A 140 18.80 17.82 -5.91
C GLY A 140 18.44 19.06 -6.68
N GLY A 141 17.28 19.63 -6.36
CA GLY A 141 16.92 21.02 -6.66
C GLY A 141 16.64 21.36 -8.13
N PRO A 142 15.92 22.48 -8.38
CA PRO A 142 15.68 22.94 -9.73
C PRO A 142 17.03 23.22 -10.40
N SER A 143 17.31 22.48 -11.47
CA SER A 143 18.38 22.77 -12.42
C SER A 143 18.37 24.27 -12.72
N ALA A 144 19.47 24.94 -12.38
CA ALA A 144 19.65 26.36 -12.59
C ALA A 144 19.45 26.68 -14.07
N VAL A 145 18.25 27.17 -14.41
CA VAL A 145 17.96 27.77 -15.69
C VAL A 145 18.93 28.94 -15.84
N ARG A 146 19.88 28.83 -16.78
CA ARG A 146 20.76 29.95 -17.17
C ARG A 146 19.86 31.16 -17.46
N PRO A 147 20.13 32.35 -16.88
CA PRO A 147 19.31 33.52 -17.15
C PRO A 147 19.47 33.90 -18.62
N LEU A 148 18.36 33.84 -19.35
CA LEU A 148 18.24 34.49 -20.66
C LEU A 148 18.32 35.99 -20.42
N ARG A 149 19.38 36.62 -20.93
CA ARG A 149 19.60 38.07 -20.85
C ARG A 149 18.43 38.83 -21.46
N ASP A 150 18.04 39.88 -20.74
CA ASP A 150 17.26 41.06 -21.13
C ASP A 150 16.72 41.10 -22.56
N ARG A 151 15.39 41.05 -22.67
CA ARG A 151 14.67 41.76 -23.71
C ARG A 151 13.45 42.44 -23.08
N ALA A 152 13.46 43.77 -23.12
CA ALA A 152 12.44 44.65 -22.58
C ALA A 152 11.02 44.30 -23.11
N PRO A 153 9.96 44.45 -22.28
CA PRO A 153 8.60 44.17 -22.70
C PRO A 153 8.05 45.32 -23.57
N GLY A 154 7.56 44.96 -24.75
CA GLY A 154 6.63 45.77 -25.54
C GLY A 154 5.21 45.48 -25.10
N SER A 155 4.51 46.52 -24.65
CA SER A 155 3.13 46.52 -24.20
C SER A 155 2.16 46.03 -25.27
N VAL A 156 1.28 45.08 -24.92
CA VAL A 156 -0.03 44.93 -25.57
C VAL A 156 -1.07 44.59 -24.49
N SER A 157 -2.16 45.35 -24.51
CA SER A 157 -3.24 45.41 -23.54
C SER A 157 -4.00 44.08 -23.35
N GLU A 158 -4.25 43.75 -22.09
CA GLU A 158 -5.14 42.67 -21.66
C GLU A 158 -6.60 43.15 -21.66
N PRO A 159 -7.57 42.41 -22.24
CA PRO A 159 -8.99 42.75 -22.15
C PRO A 159 -9.56 42.39 -20.77
N ALA A 160 -10.47 43.24 -20.29
CA ALA A 160 -11.05 43.22 -18.95
C ALA A 160 -11.79 41.91 -18.57
N PRO A 161 -11.78 41.52 -17.28
CA PRO A 161 -12.51 40.35 -16.79
C PRO A 161 -14.03 40.58 -16.75
N ALA A 162 -14.78 39.57 -17.16
CA ALA A 162 -16.25 39.53 -17.07
C ALA A 162 -16.72 39.42 -15.60
N PRO A 163 -17.90 39.99 -15.26
CA PRO A 163 -18.41 40.00 -13.89
C PRO A 163 -18.88 38.62 -13.41
N ALA A 164 -18.67 38.36 -12.12
CA ALA A 164 -19.04 37.13 -11.42
C ALA A 164 -20.57 36.92 -11.33
N PRO A 165 -21.07 35.67 -11.37
CA PRO A 165 -22.48 35.37 -11.14
C PRO A 165 -22.88 35.50 -9.67
N GLU A 166 -24.07 36.06 -9.43
CA GLU A 166 -24.68 36.28 -8.12
C GLU A 166 -25.01 34.97 -7.35
N PRO A 167 -24.94 34.99 -6.01
CA PRO A 167 -25.22 33.83 -5.17
C PRO A 167 -26.72 33.51 -5.10
N ALA A 168 -27.06 32.23 -5.28
CA ALA A 168 -28.41 31.71 -5.11
C ALA A 168 -28.86 31.76 -3.63
N PRO A 169 -30.17 31.99 -3.36
CA PRO A 169 -30.71 32.09 -2.01
C PRO A 169 -30.72 30.72 -1.28
N GLY A 170 -30.27 30.73 -0.03
CA GLY A 170 -30.20 29.56 0.84
C GLY A 170 -31.57 29.06 1.32
N PRO A 171 -31.65 27.79 1.75
CA PRO A 171 -32.90 27.19 2.24
C PRO A 171 -33.31 27.76 3.62
N PRO A 172 -34.61 27.80 3.93
CA PRO A 172 -35.12 28.32 5.20
C PRO A 172 -34.87 27.36 6.39
N ALA A 173 -34.74 27.99 7.56
CA ALA A 173 -34.40 27.41 8.86
C ALA A 173 -35.49 26.49 9.46
N GLU A 174 -35.06 25.38 10.04
CA GLU A 174 -35.87 24.53 10.93
C GLU A 174 -35.92 25.10 12.35
N PRO A 175 -37.06 25.01 13.07
CA PRO A 175 -37.19 25.54 14.42
C PRO A 175 -36.62 24.60 15.49
N ALA A 176 -35.98 25.24 16.47
CA ALA A 176 -35.43 24.65 17.69
C ALA A 176 -36.50 23.97 18.56
N SER A 177 -36.15 22.82 19.13
CA SER A 177 -36.92 22.18 20.20
C SER A 177 -36.02 21.84 21.38
N GLY A 178 -36.32 22.48 22.51
CA GLY A 178 -36.40 21.82 23.82
C GLY A 178 -35.10 21.46 24.53
N ALA A 179 -34.57 22.43 25.28
CA ALA A 179 -33.72 22.16 26.45
C ALA A 179 -34.53 21.44 27.53
N VAL A 180 -33.96 20.39 28.13
CA VAL A 180 -34.34 19.92 29.46
C VAL A 180 -33.06 19.65 30.25
N SER A 181 -32.90 20.41 31.34
CA SER A 181 -31.84 20.28 32.34
C SER A 181 -32.13 19.11 33.31
N GLU A 182 -31.07 18.34 33.61
CA GLU A 182 -30.59 17.84 34.93
C GLU A 182 -31.55 17.26 36.01
N PRO A 183 -31.11 16.29 36.86
CA PRO A 183 -30.00 16.55 37.80
C PRO A 183 -29.02 15.40 38.13
N ALA A 184 -27.86 15.84 38.63
CA ALA A 184 -26.81 15.12 39.36
C ALA A 184 -27.30 14.32 40.60
N PRO A 185 -26.40 13.53 41.21
CA PRO A 185 -26.15 13.81 42.63
C PRO A 185 -24.66 13.83 43.07
N ALA A 186 -24.38 14.88 43.86
CA ALA A 186 -23.68 14.94 45.15
C ALA A 186 -22.24 14.41 45.34
N SER A 187 -21.35 15.38 45.58
CA SER A 187 -20.01 15.33 46.19
C SER A 187 -19.98 14.79 47.64
N ALA A 188 -19.06 13.88 47.97
CA ALA A 188 -17.80 14.07 48.77
C ALA A 188 -17.94 13.71 50.28
N PRO A 189 -16.87 13.66 51.14
CA PRO A 189 -15.40 13.73 50.91
C PRO A 189 -14.49 12.73 51.71
N GLY A 190 -13.23 12.60 51.25
CA GLY A 190 -11.96 12.60 52.04
C GLY A 190 -11.43 11.28 52.67
N PRO A 191 -10.16 11.24 53.16
CA PRO A 191 -9.01 12.14 52.96
C PRO A 191 -7.69 11.43 52.53
N ALA A 192 -6.70 12.24 52.12
CA ALA A 192 -5.28 11.89 52.00
C ALA A 192 -4.61 11.76 53.39
N PRO A 193 -3.44 11.11 53.50
CA PRO A 193 -2.16 11.85 53.54
C PRO A 193 -1.04 11.01 52.87
N ASP A 194 0.25 11.34 52.76
CA ASP A 194 1.10 12.50 53.02
C ASP A 194 2.29 12.35 52.06
N SER A 195 2.89 13.46 51.66
CA SER A 195 4.12 13.48 50.86
C SER A 195 5.33 13.27 51.77
N ALA A 196 6.13 12.23 51.50
CA ALA A 196 7.49 12.13 52.01
C ALA A 196 8.48 12.25 50.84
N ALA A 197 9.01 13.45 50.70
CA ALA A 197 10.21 13.73 49.93
C ALA A 197 11.43 13.32 50.79
N GLU A 198 12.29 12.45 50.25
CA GLU A 198 13.63 12.27 50.80
C GLU A 198 14.65 12.30 49.66
N SER A 199 15.33 13.43 49.58
CA SER A 199 16.43 13.72 48.69
C SER A 199 17.71 13.08 49.24
N ALA A 200 18.36 12.25 48.44
CA ALA A 200 19.73 11.79 48.69
C ALA A 200 20.74 12.65 47.90
N PRO A 201 21.95 12.90 48.44
CA PRO A 201 22.93 13.79 47.83
C PRO A 201 23.84 13.04 46.85
N ALA A 202 24.17 13.67 45.72
CA ALA A 202 25.25 13.23 44.84
C ALA A 202 26.22 14.39 44.59
N GLY A 203 27.50 14.08 44.74
CA GLY A 203 28.62 14.99 44.84
C GLY A 203 28.91 15.82 43.59
N GLY A 204 29.65 16.91 43.86
CA GLY A 204 30.21 17.83 42.88
C GLY A 204 31.41 17.27 42.08
N PRO A 205 32.07 18.14 41.30
CA PRO A 205 32.40 17.89 39.90
C PRO A 205 33.89 17.62 39.71
N GLU A 206 34.28 17.06 38.55
CA GLU A 206 35.58 17.37 37.94
C GLU A 206 35.63 17.02 36.45
N SER A 207 35.94 18.04 35.65
CA SER A 207 36.33 17.93 34.25
C SER A 207 37.81 17.57 34.15
N ALA A 208 38.16 16.63 33.28
CA ALA A 208 39.51 16.54 32.74
C ALA A 208 39.46 16.14 31.26
N SER A 209 39.94 17.08 30.46
CA SER A 209 40.27 16.96 29.04
C SER A 209 41.38 15.92 28.82
N GLY A 210 41.24 15.10 27.77
CA GLY A 210 42.25 14.14 27.35
C GLY A 210 41.94 13.63 25.94
N ALA A 211 42.35 14.40 24.94
CA ALA A 211 42.29 14.00 23.54
C ALA A 211 43.28 12.86 23.26
N VAL A 212 42.79 11.77 22.66
CA VAL A 212 43.60 10.87 21.85
C VAL A 212 42.84 10.67 20.54
N SER A 213 43.40 11.22 19.46
CA SER A 213 42.90 11.02 18.10
C SER A 213 43.20 9.59 17.65
N GLU A 214 42.17 8.76 17.57
CA GLU A 214 42.20 7.55 16.74
C GLU A 214 41.88 7.91 15.28
N PRO A 215 42.56 7.32 14.29
CA PRO A 215 42.22 7.51 12.89
C PRO A 215 40.84 6.91 12.61
N ALA A 216 39.92 7.75 12.12
CA ALA A 216 38.57 7.37 11.78
C ALA A 216 38.54 6.20 10.79
N PRO A 217 37.67 5.18 10.98
CA PRO A 217 37.41 4.21 9.95
C PRO A 217 36.83 4.94 8.72
N ALA A 218 37.25 4.51 7.54
CA ALA A 218 36.71 4.98 6.27
C ALA A 218 35.18 5.03 6.36
N HIS A 219 34.60 6.21 6.08
CA HIS A 219 33.17 6.44 6.01
C HIS A 219 32.57 5.39 5.05
N ALA A 220 32.00 4.32 5.61
CA ALA A 220 31.01 3.56 4.90
C ALA A 220 29.92 4.57 4.50
N PRO A 221 29.43 4.56 3.25
CA PRO A 221 28.33 5.43 2.88
C PRO A 221 27.20 5.19 3.89
N GLY A 222 26.89 6.21 4.69
CA GLY A 222 25.74 6.18 5.59
C GLY A 222 24.48 5.86 4.78
N PRO A 223 23.44 5.28 5.40
CA PRO A 223 22.21 4.99 4.69
C PRO A 223 21.74 6.27 3.98
N ALA A 224 21.67 6.20 2.65
CA ALA A 224 21.22 7.32 1.84
C ALA A 224 19.86 7.80 2.38
N ALA A 225 19.70 9.12 2.50
CA ALA A 225 18.43 9.67 2.96
C ALA A 225 17.29 9.14 2.06
N PRO A 226 16.18 8.65 2.63
CA PRO A 226 15.07 8.12 1.85
C PRO A 226 14.55 9.21 0.90
N PRO A 227 14.14 8.86 -0.33
CA PRO A 227 13.65 9.82 -1.30
C PRO A 227 12.37 10.47 -0.77
N PRO A 228 12.04 11.69 -1.24
CA PRO A 228 10.73 12.25 -0.98
C PRO A 228 9.66 11.32 -1.58
N LEU A 229 8.61 11.00 -0.83
CA LEU A 229 7.50 10.18 -1.34
C LEU A 229 6.90 10.74 -2.64
N ALA A 230 6.91 12.07 -2.81
CA ALA A 230 6.47 12.72 -4.04
C ALA A 230 7.20 12.24 -5.31
N VAL A 231 8.50 11.89 -5.21
CA VAL A 231 9.28 11.37 -6.35
C VAL A 231 8.78 9.97 -6.72
N LEU A 232 8.60 9.10 -5.72
CA LEU A 232 8.11 7.74 -5.94
C LEU A 232 6.67 7.73 -6.47
N LEU A 233 5.85 8.68 -6.03
CA LEU A 233 4.44 8.81 -6.39
C LEU A 233 4.20 9.58 -7.69
N ALA A 234 5.25 9.98 -8.42
CA ALA A 234 5.12 10.68 -9.69
C ALA A 234 4.42 9.82 -10.76
N ASP A 235 4.73 8.51 -10.80
CA ASP A 235 3.97 7.49 -11.54
C ASP A 235 3.56 6.35 -10.58
N PRO A 236 2.36 6.43 -9.99
CA PRO A 236 1.93 5.46 -8.99
C PRO A 236 1.77 4.04 -9.53
N CYS A 237 1.37 3.89 -10.80
CA CYS A 237 1.21 2.56 -11.41
C CYS A 237 2.58 1.94 -11.67
N ALA A 238 3.55 2.72 -12.15
CA ALA A 238 4.92 2.24 -12.34
C ALA A 238 5.58 1.84 -11.01
N LEU A 239 5.43 2.65 -9.96
CA LEU A 239 5.90 2.28 -8.62
C LEU A 239 5.26 0.97 -8.16
N ARG A 240 3.94 0.84 -8.30
CA ARG A 240 3.22 -0.37 -7.94
C ARG A 240 3.78 -1.58 -8.70
N LEU A 241 3.89 -1.52 -10.03
CA LEU A 241 4.45 -2.62 -10.82
C LEU A 241 5.89 -2.97 -10.41
N ALA A 242 6.75 -1.97 -10.18
CA ALA A 242 8.13 -2.20 -9.75
C ALA A 242 8.19 -2.97 -8.42
N VAL A 243 7.37 -2.59 -7.45
CA VAL A 243 7.28 -3.27 -6.15
C VAL A 243 6.67 -4.68 -6.27
N LEU A 244 5.65 -4.86 -7.11
CA LEU A 244 5.00 -6.17 -7.35
C LEU A 244 5.90 -7.16 -8.11
N SER A 245 6.93 -6.67 -8.80
CA SER A 245 7.87 -7.50 -9.55
C SER A 245 8.87 -8.25 -8.67
N VAL A 246 8.90 -7.96 -7.36
CA VAL A 246 9.79 -8.59 -6.38
C VAL A 246 8.95 -9.31 -5.31
N PRO A 247 9.27 -10.57 -4.95
CA PRO A 247 8.58 -11.28 -3.88
C PRO A 247 8.51 -10.45 -2.60
N ARG A 248 7.36 -10.46 -1.90
CA ARG A 248 7.14 -9.64 -0.70
C ARG A 248 8.21 -9.83 0.39
N GLY A 249 8.83 -11.01 0.46
CA GLY A 249 9.87 -11.37 1.42
C GLY A 249 11.28 -10.91 1.04
N GLU A 250 11.48 -10.37 -0.16
CA GLU A 250 12.78 -9.93 -0.67
C GLU A 250 12.87 -8.40 -0.76
N PRO A 251 14.02 -7.78 -0.39
CA PRO A 251 14.20 -6.34 -0.48
C PRO A 251 14.04 -5.83 -1.91
N VAL A 252 13.29 -4.73 -2.10
CA VAL A 252 13.17 -4.06 -3.39
C VAL A 252 14.21 -2.96 -3.46
N ARG A 253 14.97 -2.90 -4.56
CA ARG A 253 15.82 -1.75 -4.89
C ARG A 253 15.17 -0.95 -6.00
N LEU A 254 14.92 0.32 -5.73
CA LEU A 254 14.35 1.26 -6.67
C LEU A 254 15.39 2.30 -7.07
N ASP A 255 15.39 2.66 -8.34
CA ASP A 255 16.01 3.84 -8.89
C ASP A 255 15.12 4.38 -10.02
N SER A 256 15.55 5.46 -10.68
CA SER A 256 14.81 6.03 -11.81
C SER A 256 14.68 5.06 -12.98
N ALA A 257 15.71 4.25 -13.26
CA ALA A 257 15.71 3.33 -14.40
C ALA A 257 14.70 2.20 -14.19
N VAL A 258 14.60 1.66 -12.97
CA VAL A 258 13.60 0.64 -12.59
C VAL A 258 12.18 1.19 -12.75
N LEU A 259 11.94 2.43 -12.33
CA LEU A 259 10.63 3.07 -12.48
C LEU A 259 10.30 3.36 -13.97
N GLU A 260 11.27 3.82 -14.75
CA GLU A 260 11.11 4.04 -16.19
C GLU A 260 10.82 2.73 -16.95
N GLU A 261 11.51 1.64 -16.61
CA GLU A 261 11.25 0.32 -17.19
C GLU A 261 9.83 -0.16 -16.86
N ALA A 262 9.40 -0.01 -15.60
CA ALA A 262 8.05 -0.35 -15.18
C ALA A 262 6.99 0.49 -15.91
N ALA A 263 7.22 1.80 -16.07
CA ALA A 263 6.33 2.69 -16.83
C ALA A 263 6.24 2.27 -18.31
N GLY A 264 7.38 1.95 -18.93
CA GLY A 264 7.42 1.47 -20.31
C GLY A 264 6.66 0.15 -20.51
N ARG A 265 6.80 -0.79 -19.57
CA ARG A 265 6.05 -2.06 -19.57
C ARG A 265 4.55 -1.82 -19.46
N LEU A 266 4.11 -0.96 -18.54
CA LEU A 266 2.69 -0.60 -18.40
C LEU A 266 2.12 0.05 -19.65
N ALA A 267 2.86 0.98 -20.26
CA ALA A 267 2.42 1.62 -21.51
C ALA A 267 2.29 0.60 -22.65
N GLY A 268 3.18 -0.39 -22.72
CA GLY A 268 3.06 -1.54 -23.62
C GLY A 268 1.78 -2.33 -23.39
N TRP A 269 1.54 -2.74 -22.14
CA TRP A 269 0.36 -3.52 -21.78
C TRP A 269 -0.95 -2.76 -22.00
N ARG A 270 -1.06 -1.49 -21.61
CA ARG A 270 -2.27 -0.69 -21.83
C ARG A 270 -2.60 -0.55 -23.32
N ARG A 271 -1.58 -0.34 -24.16
CA ARG A 271 -1.76 -0.32 -25.63
C ARG A 271 -2.20 -1.68 -26.18
N ALA A 272 -1.63 -2.77 -25.69
CA ALA A 272 -2.02 -4.13 -26.08
C ALA A 272 -3.47 -4.43 -25.67
N VAL A 273 -3.86 -4.12 -24.44
CA VAL A 273 -5.22 -4.26 -23.90
C VAL A 273 -6.22 -3.43 -24.72
N ALA A 274 -5.91 -2.18 -25.04
CA ALA A 274 -6.73 -1.35 -25.93
C ALA A 274 -6.84 -1.90 -27.35
N GLY A 275 -5.78 -2.58 -27.82
CA GLY A 275 -5.78 -3.37 -29.05
C GLY A 275 -6.79 -4.51 -29.03
N TRP A 276 -6.66 -5.37 -28.02
CA TRP A 276 -7.48 -6.57 -27.86
C TRP A 276 -8.95 -6.27 -27.57
N ALA A 277 -9.25 -5.17 -26.87
CA ALA A 277 -10.62 -4.74 -26.56
C ALA A 277 -11.48 -4.43 -27.79
N ARG A 278 -10.87 -4.27 -28.98
CA ARG A 278 -11.60 -4.10 -30.25
C ARG A 278 -12.14 -5.41 -30.83
N GLN A 279 -11.72 -6.55 -30.29
CA GLN A 279 -12.19 -7.86 -30.70
C GLN A 279 -13.35 -8.33 -29.80
N PRO A 280 -14.21 -9.25 -30.27
CA PRO A 280 -15.27 -9.82 -29.43
C PRO A 280 -14.69 -10.46 -28.16
N SER A 281 -15.27 -10.14 -26.99
CA SER A 281 -14.86 -10.72 -25.71
C SER A 281 -14.97 -12.26 -25.73
N ARG A 282 -14.03 -12.91 -25.04
CA ARG A 282 -13.97 -14.37 -24.87
C ARG A 282 -13.59 -14.66 -23.41
N PRO A 283 -14.19 -15.69 -22.78
CA PRO A 283 -13.89 -16.00 -21.39
C PRO A 283 -12.40 -16.33 -21.20
N VAL A 284 -11.86 -15.98 -20.01
CA VAL A 284 -10.53 -16.42 -19.58
C VAL A 284 -10.47 -17.95 -19.57
N PRO A 285 -9.50 -18.58 -20.27
CA PRO A 285 -9.33 -20.02 -20.26
C PRO A 285 -9.12 -20.55 -18.84
N ASP A 286 -9.68 -21.71 -18.53
CA ASP A 286 -9.65 -22.28 -17.17
C ASP A 286 -8.22 -22.58 -16.70
N GLU A 287 -7.33 -23.01 -17.60
CA GLU A 287 -5.92 -23.26 -17.29
C GLU A 287 -5.18 -21.97 -16.94
N VAL A 288 -5.46 -20.88 -17.65
CA VAL A 288 -4.86 -19.56 -17.37
C VAL A 288 -5.38 -19.04 -16.04
N ARG A 289 -6.69 -19.14 -15.80
CA ARG A 289 -7.32 -18.78 -14.52
C ARG A 289 -6.74 -19.58 -13.35
N ALA A 290 -6.53 -20.88 -13.53
CA ALA A 290 -5.97 -21.75 -12.51
C ALA A 290 -4.51 -21.40 -12.21
N ARG A 291 -3.70 -21.11 -13.22
CA ARG A 291 -2.31 -20.66 -13.05
C ARG A 291 -2.20 -19.32 -12.32
N LEU A 292 -3.00 -18.33 -12.74
CA LEU A 292 -3.10 -17.03 -12.06
C LEU A 292 -3.45 -17.22 -10.59
N ARG A 293 -4.49 -18.01 -10.33
CA ARG A 293 -4.97 -18.28 -8.98
C ARG A 293 -3.93 -18.99 -8.12
N SER A 294 -3.31 -20.05 -8.66
CA SER A 294 -2.27 -20.79 -7.96
C SER A 294 -1.10 -19.90 -7.56
N ALA A 295 -0.72 -18.92 -8.39
CA ALA A 295 0.38 -18.01 -8.08
C ALA A 295 0.01 -17.11 -6.89
N TRP A 296 -1.08 -16.33 -6.95
CA TRP A 296 -1.38 -15.44 -5.83
C TRP A 296 -1.86 -16.18 -4.57
N GLU A 297 -2.41 -17.39 -4.69
CA GLU A 297 -2.81 -18.20 -3.52
C GLU A 297 -1.60 -18.86 -2.83
N ASP A 298 -0.46 -18.95 -3.50
CA ASP A 298 0.81 -19.37 -2.91
C ASP A 298 1.61 -18.14 -2.45
N ASP A 299 1.29 -17.69 -1.23
CA ASP A 299 1.99 -16.61 -0.55
C ASP A 299 2.06 -15.25 -1.27
N LEU A 300 1.04 -14.93 -2.08
CA LEU A 300 1.07 -13.78 -2.97
C LEU A 300 2.31 -13.80 -3.89
N ASP A 301 2.52 -14.89 -4.64
CA ASP A 301 3.52 -14.94 -5.72
C ASP A 301 3.09 -14.05 -6.90
N LEU A 302 3.25 -12.75 -6.71
CA LEU A 302 3.01 -11.71 -7.70
C LEU A 302 3.96 -11.81 -8.91
N PRO A 303 5.26 -12.11 -8.75
CA PRO A 303 6.12 -12.44 -9.89
C PRO A 303 5.56 -13.58 -10.75
N GLY A 304 5.05 -14.64 -10.14
CA GLY A 304 4.36 -15.74 -10.83
C GLY A 304 3.12 -15.27 -11.60
N VAL A 305 2.31 -14.37 -11.02
CA VAL A 305 1.17 -13.74 -11.72
C VAL A 305 1.64 -12.95 -12.96
N LEU A 306 2.71 -12.15 -12.82
CA LEU A 306 3.26 -11.34 -13.93
C LEU A 306 3.89 -12.22 -15.02
N GLU A 307 4.47 -13.38 -14.69
CA GLU A 307 4.93 -14.37 -15.65
C GLU A 307 3.76 -14.97 -16.45
N VAL A 308 2.63 -15.26 -15.80
CA VAL A 308 1.43 -15.74 -16.50
C VAL A 308 0.90 -14.70 -17.48
N LEU A 309 0.89 -13.41 -17.10
CA LEU A 309 0.49 -12.33 -18.02
C LEU A 309 1.41 -12.24 -19.25
N ARG A 310 2.74 -12.30 -19.05
CA ARG A 310 3.71 -12.33 -20.17
C ARG A 310 3.50 -13.54 -21.10
N ALA A 311 3.18 -14.71 -20.54
CA ALA A 311 2.86 -15.89 -21.34
C ALA A 311 1.56 -15.71 -22.16
N VAL A 312 0.55 -15.06 -21.59
CA VAL A 312 -0.74 -14.76 -22.25
C VAL A 312 -0.57 -13.76 -23.39
N GLU A 313 0.24 -12.72 -23.19
CA GLU A 313 0.57 -11.71 -24.20
C GLU A 313 1.17 -12.34 -25.47
N SER A 314 2.05 -13.32 -25.29
CA SER A 314 2.82 -13.95 -26.37
C SER A 314 2.22 -15.26 -26.91
N ALA A 315 1.15 -15.79 -26.30
CA ALA A 315 0.56 -17.09 -26.67
C ALA A 315 -0.11 -17.02 -28.05
N PRO A 316 0.39 -17.70 -29.10
CA PRO A 316 -0.07 -17.51 -30.48
C PRO A 316 -1.54 -17.92 -30.71
N ASP A 317 -2.00 -18.96 -30.01
CA ASP A 317 -3.33 -19.56 -30.23
C ASP A 317 -4.42 -18.98 -29.33
N LEU A 318 -4.09 -18.00 -28.48
CA LEU A 318 -5.04 -17.38 -27.57
C LEU A 318 -5.78 -16.21 -28.27
N PRO A 319 -7.12 -16.25 -28.37
CA PRO A 319 -7.87 -15.14 -28.95
C PRO A 319 -7.67 -13.83 -28.19
N ASP A 320 -7.62 -12.71 -28.91
CA ASP A 320 -7.48 -11.37 -28.33
C ASP A 320 -8.52 -11.07 -27.25
N GLY A 321 -9.79 -11.41 -27.48
CA GLY A 321 -10.84 -11.25 -26.47
C GLY A 321 -10.54 -11.97 -25.16
N ALA A 322 -9.85 -13.13 -25.21
CA ALA A 322 -9.46 -13.87 -24.02
C ALA A 322 -8.21 -13.27 -23.36
N ARG A 323 -7.26 -12.72 -24.13
CA ARG A 323 -6.13 -11.93 -23.61
C ARG A 323 -6.64 -10.71 -22.84
N PHE A 324 -7.57 -9.97 -23.42
CA PHE A 324 -8.23 -8.82 -22.79
C PHE A 324 -8.88 -9.21 -21.46
N GLU A 325 -9.78 -10.19 -21.45
CA GLU A 325 -10.47 -10.64 -20.22
C GLU A 325 -9.48 -11.16 -19.16
N THR A 326 -8.36 -11.76 -19.59
CA THR A 326 -7.31 -12.23 -18.67
C THR A 326 -6.62 -11.08 -17.97
N TYR A 327 -6.24 -10.04 -18.72
CA TYR A 327 -5.60 -8.84 -18.17
C TYR A 327 -6.54 -8.09 -17.23
N VAL A 328 -7.81 -7.90 -17.62
CA VAL A 328 -8.84 -7.28 -16.76
C VAL A 328 -9.08 -8.10 -15.50
N TYR A 329 -9.11 -9.44 -15.61
CA TYR A 329 -9.27 -10.33 -14.46
C TYR A 329 -8.11 -10.19 -13.47
N ALA A 330 -6.87 -10.19 -13.95
CA ALA A 330 -5.68 -9.99 -13.11
C ALA A 330 -5.64 -8.59 -12.50
N ASP A 331 -6.10 -7.55 -13.23
CA ASP A 331 -6.07 -6.16 -12.75
C ASP A 331 -6.94 -5.93 -11.50
N ARG A 332 -7.94 -6.79 -11.25
CA ARG A 332 -8.72 -6.75 -10.00
C ARG A 332 -7.85 -6.96 -8.76
N LEU A 333 -6.82 -7.81 -8.88
CA LEU A 333 -5.80 -8.01 -7.86
C LEU A 333 -4.69 -6.96 -7.96
N LEU A 334 -4.15 -6.76 -9.17
CA LEU A 334 -2.95 -5.98 -9.38
C LEU A 334 -3.17 -4.47 -9.30
N ALA A 335 -4.36 -3.96 -9.61
CA ALA A 335 -4.73 -2.54 -9.64
C ALA A 335 -3.69 -1.65 -10.36
N LEU A 336 -3.30 -2.06 -11.56
CA LEU A 336 -2.35 -1.37 -12.44
C LEU A 336 -3.04 -0.45 -13.46
N ASP A 337 -4.38 -0.37 -13.44
CA ASP A 337 -5.17 0.47 -14.34
C ASP A 337 -4.88 0.09 -15.81
N LEU A 338 -5.00 -1.20 -16.11
CA LEU A 338 -4.63 -1.76 -17.43
C LEU A 338 -5.64 -1.38 -18.52
N ALA A 339 -6.86 -1.03 -18.11
CA ALA A 339 -7.96 -0.59 -18.98
C ALA A 339 -7.97 0.94 -19.24
N ARG A 340 -6.96 1.68 -18.76
CA ARG A 340 -6.91 3.14 -18.86
C ARG A 340 -7.05 3.69 -20.28
N ASP A 341 -6.40 3.04 -21.25
CA ASP A 341 -6.30 3.54 -22.62
C ASP A 341 -7.48 3.07 -23.51
N LEU A 342 -8.48 2.41 -22.94
CA LEU A 342 -9.67 2.00 -23.67
C LEU A 342 -10.41 3.21 -24.25
N GLY A 343 -10.64 3.20 -25.57
CA GLY A 343 -11.33 4.28 -26.27
C GLY A 343 -10.46 5.50 -26.59
N SER A 344 -9.16 5.49 -26.25
CA SER A 344 -8.23 6.53 -26.70
C SER A 344 -7.96 6.39 -28.21
N PRO A 345 -7.96 7.48 -28.99
CA PRO A 345 -7.58 7.43 -30.39
C PRO A 345 -6.11 7.00 -30.49
N ALA A 346 -5.84 6.05 -31.41
CA ALA A 346 -4.50 5.49 -31.66
C ALA A 346 -3.56 6.49 -32.31
#